data_AF-A0A6C0EJM4-F1
#
_entry.id   AF-A0A6C0EJM4-F1
#
_cell.length_a   1.000
_cell.length_b   1.000
_cell.length_c   1.000
_cell.angle_alpha   90.00
_cell.angle_beta   90.00
_cell.angle_gamma   90.00
#
_symmetry.space_group_name_H-M   'P 1'
#
loop_
_entity.id
_entity.type
_entity.pdbx_description
1 polymer ?
#
loop_
_entity_poly.entity_id
_entity_poly.type
_entity_poly.pdbx_seq_one_letter_code
_entity_poly.pdbx_strand_id
1 'polypeptide(L)' 'DAKIFNQNIGRWDTSNVASMGSMFYGAPNFNQDISHWCVTNIENPPLNFGNANGKNPNWGTCLEK' A
#
# COMPACT_ATOMS: atom_id res chain seq x y z
N ASP A 1 -3.34 -1.47 18.20
CA ASP A 1 -4.59 -1.09 17.54
C ASP A 1 -4.26 -0.52 16.15
N ALA A 2 -4.94 -0.97 15.10
CA ALA A 2 -4.75 -0.43 13.74
C ALA A 2 -5.07 1.06 13.67
N LYS A 3 -5.98 1.55 14.54
CA LYS A 3 -6.34 2.96 14.61
C LYS A 3 -5.18 3.89 14.92
N ILE A 4 -4.13 3.44 15.61
CA ILE A 4 -2.97 4.28 15.97
C ILE A 4 -1.71 3.99 15.13
N PHE A 5 -1.78 3.03 14.21
CA PHE A 5 -0.62 2.63 13.43
C PHE A 5 -0.29 3.68 12.37
N ASN A 6 0.93 4.24 12.43
CA ASN A 6 1.45 5.19 11.45
C ASN A 6 2.98 5.11 11.32
N GLN A 7 3.54 3.90 11.41
CA GLN A 7 4.99 3.70 11.33
C GLN A 7 5.46 3.70 9.88
N ASN A 8 6.68 4.21 9.64
CA ASN A 8 7.27 4.24 8.30
C ASN A 8 7.55 2.83 7.79
N ILE A 9 6.94 2.51 6.64
CA ILE A 9 7.07 1.23 5.95
C ILE A 9 7.43 1.40 4.46
N GLY A 10 7.87 2.60 4.05
CA GLY A 10 8.17 2.90 2.65
C GLY A 10 9.29 2.03 2.04
N ARG A 11 10.10 1.37 2.88
CA ARG A 11 11.22 0.49 2.47
C ARG A 11 10.86 -1.00 2.37
N TRP A 12 9.59 -1.37 2.55
CA TRP A 12 9.19 -2.76 2.42
C TRP A 12 9.31 -3.25 0.97
N ASP A 13 9.81 -4.47 0.81
CA ASP A 13 9.83 -5.15 -0.48
C ASP A 13 8.46 -5.83 -0.72
N THR A 14 7.74 -5.34 -1.73
CA THR A 14 6.40 -5.83 -2.11
C THR A 14 6.41 -6.69 -3.38
N SER A 15 7.58 -7.01 -3.93
CA SER A 15 7.74 -7.69 -5.22
C SER A 15 7.08 -9.07 -5.30
N ASN A 16 6.95 -9.76 -4.17
CA ASN A 16 6.37 -11.11 -4.08
C ASN A 16 4.98 -11.14 -3.44
N VAL A 17 4.38 -9.98 -3.13
CA VAL A 17 3.05 -9.93 -2.51
C VAL A 17 2.00 -10.30 -3.53
N ALA A 18 1.14 -11.27 -3.20
CA ALA A 18 0.05 -11.74 -4.07
C ALA A 18 -1.33 -11.15 -3.71
N SER A 19 -1.49 -10.57 -2.51
CA SER A 19 -2.72 -9.92 -2.09
C SER A 19 -2.45 -8.82 -1.07
N MET A 20 -3.11 -7.68 -1.24
CA MET A 20 -3.10 -6.54 -0.31
C MET A 20 -4.52 -6.11 0.10
N GLY A 21 -5.51 -6.98 -0.10
CA GLY A 21 -6.88 -6.69 0.30
C GLY A 21 -6.97 -6.37 1.78
N SER A 22 -7.66 -5.28 2.12
CA SER A 22 -7.88 -4.85 3.52
C SER A 22 -6.63 -4.51 4.33
N MET A 23 -5.45 -4.36 3.71
CA MET A 23 -4.18 -4.15 4.41
C MET A 23 -4.18 -2.95 5.37
N PHE A 24 -4.81 -1.84 4.97
CA PHE A 24 -4.99 -0.64 5.80
C PHE A 24 -6.46 -0.36 6.12
N TYR A 25 -7.35 -1.33 5.90
CA TYR A 25 -8.76 -1.18 6.25
C TYR A 25 -8.89 -1.02 7.77
N GLY A 26 -9.48 0.12 8.20
CA GLY A 26 -9.61 0.45 9.62
C GLY A 26 -8.36 1.05 10.27
N ALA A 27 -7.37 1.50 9.48
CA ALA A 27 -6.21 2.26 9.95
C ALA A 27 -6.31 3.76 9.57
N PRO A 28 -7.29 4.53 10.10
CA PRO A 28 -7.55 5.91 9.66
C PRO A 28 -6.40 6.89 9.92
N ASN A 29 -5.48 6.59 10.85
CA ASN A 29 -4.33 7.44 11.13
C ASN A 29 -3.09 7.09 10.30
N PHE A 30 -3.13 6.05 9.48
CA PHE A 30 -2.02 5.71 8.60
C PHE A 30 -1.92 6.72 7.45
N ASN A 31 -0.79 7.43 7.36
CA ASN A 31 -0.59 8.50 6.37
C ASN A 31 0.80 8.48 5.71
N GLN A 32 1.50 7.35 5.79
CA GLN A 32 2.85 7.23 5.23
C GLN A 32 2.83 7.23 3.70
N ASP A 33 3.95 7.66 3.12
CA ASP A 33 4.16 7.60 1.68
C ASP A 33 4.59 6.20 1.26
N ILE A 34 3.73 5.54 0.49
CA ILE A 34 3.99 4.22 -0.10
C ILE A 34 3.88 4.25 -1.63
N SER A 35 3.99 5.44 -2.24
CA SER A 35 4.03 5.60 -3.70
C SER A 35 5.25 4.95 -4.35
N HIS A 36 6.28 4.61 -3.56
CA HIS A 36 7.45 3.85 -4.02
C HIS A 36 7.22 2.33 -4.04
N TRP A 37 6.12 1.84 -3.47
CA TRP A 37 5.85 0.41 -3.51
C TRP A 37 5.52 -0.05 -4.92
N CYS A 38 6.18 -1.14 -5.29
CA CYS A 38 6.11 -1.76 -6.60
C CYS A 38 5.35 -3.08 -6.46
N VAL A 39 4.06 -3.07 -6.79
CA VAL A 39 3.19 -4.23 -6.61
C VAL A 39 2.85 -4.82 -7.98
N THR A 40 3.78 -5.60 -8.51
CA THR A 40 3.72 -6.14 -9.88
C THR A 40 2.72 -7.28 -10.03
N ASN A 41 2.42 -8.01 -8.95
CA ASN A 41 1.53 -9.19 -9.02
C ASN A 41 0.05 -8.85 -8.83
N ILE A 42 -0.28 -7.57 -8.58
CA ILE A 42 -1.65 -7.10 -8.37
C ILE A 42 -1.89 -5.97 -9.37
N GLU A 43 -2.62 -6.27 -10.44
CA GLU A 43 -2.84 -5.34 -11.56
C GLU A 43 -3.72 -4.15 -11.19
N ASN A 44 -4.70 -4.37 -10.31
CA ASN A 44 -5.69 -3.36 -9.93
C ASN A 44 -5.71 -3.16 -8.41
N PRO A 45 -5.82 -1.91 -7.92
CA PRO A 45 -5.93 -1.63 -6.51
C PRO A 45 -7.12 -2.39 -5.90
N PRO A 46 -6.93 -3.12 -4.79
CA PRO A 46 -8.03 -3.78 -4.14
C PRO A 46 -9.00 -2.75 -3.54
N LEU A 47 -10.30 -2.94 -3.74
CA LEU A 47 -11.37 -2.02 -3.31
C LEU A 47 -11.26 -1.59 -1.84
N ASN A 48 -10.77 -2.49 -0.98
CA ASN A 48 -10.64 -2.27 0.46
C ASN A 48 -9.21 -2.01 0.93
N PHE A 49 -8.28 -1.56 0.07
CA PHE A 49 -6.87 -1.35 0.47
C PHE A 49 -6.73 -0.45 1.71
N GLY A 50 -7.58 0.57 1.83
CA GLY A 50 -7.72 1.40 3.05
C GLY A 50 -6.85 2.65 3.11
N ASN A 51 -6.13 3.02 2.04
CA ASN A 51 -5.41 4.29 1.95
C ASN A 51 -6.15 5.28 1.02
N ALA A 52 -6.65 6.37 1.60
CA ALA A 52 -7.46 7.38 0.92
C ALA A 52 -6.71 8.68 0.63
N ASN A 53 -5.40 8.76 0.95
CA ASN A 53 -4.65 10.02 0.89
C ASN A 53 -3.85 10.22 -0.41
N GLY A 54 -4.16 9.45 -1.47
CA GLY A 54 -3.52 9.58 -2.78
C GLY A 54 -2.07 9.06 -2.86
N LYS A 55 -1.49 8.59 -1.75
CA LYS A 55 -0.14 8.01 -1.68
C LYS A 55 -0.17 6.49 -1.80
N ASN A 56 -0.85 5.99 -2.84
CA ASN A 56 -1.05 4.56 -3.04
C ASN A 56 0.16 3.93 -3.76
N PRO A 57 0.38 2.61 -3.60
CA PRO A 57 1.37 1.87 -4.38
C PRO A 57 1.12 1.97 -5.89
N ASN A 58 2.16 1.68 -6.67
CA ASN A 58 1.98 1.42 -8.10
C ASN A 58 1.52 -0.03 -8.29
N TRP A 59 0.32 -0.18 -8.85
CA TRP A 59 -0.33 -1.46 -9.13
C TRP A 59 -0.04 -1.90 -10.55
N GLY A 60 0.33 -3.17 -10.74
CA GLY A 60 0.54 -3.81 -12.04
C GLY A 60 1.73 -3.29 -12.86
N THR A 61 2.30 -2.14 -12.49
CA THR A 61 3.39 -1.48 -13.19
C THR A 61 4.32 -0.80 -12.19
N CYS A 62 5.59 -0.67 -12.56
CA CYS A 62 6.57 0.12 -11.82
C CYS A 62 7.07 1.20 -12.76
N LEU A 63 6.74 2.46 -12.46
CA LEU A 63 7.31 3.62 -13.14
C LEU A 63 8.74 3.84 -12.63
N GLU A 64 9.64 2.99 -13.09
CA GLU A 64 11.10 2.98 -12.86
C GLU A 64 11.55 3.00 -11.37
N LYS A 65 12.82 2.64 -11.16
CA LYS A 65 13.48 2.61 -9.85
C LYS A 65 14.07 3.96 -9.49
#